data_AF-I4MYS8-F1
#
_entry.id   AF-I4MYS8-F1
#
_cell.length_a   1.000
_cell.length_b   1.000
_cell.length_c   1.000
_cell.angle_alpha   90.00
_cell.angle_beta   90.00
_cell.angle_gamma   90.00
#
_symmetry.space_group_name_H-M   'P 1'
#
loop_
_entity.id
_entity.type
_entity.pdbx_description
1 polymer ?
#
loop_
_entity_poly.entity_id
_entity_poly.type
_entity_poly.pdbx_seq_one_letter_code
_entity_poly.pdbx_strand_id
1 'polypeptide(L)'
;MKPEMSEFSYGFAFTNELITAPSTHVVAAPEFPSLQKEGKPGGGYDVKIPFGSPLFLQFKLSHRLERTNCKEYTLMGGAYYRWHLHALRHSAQHDLLLELESTGSEVYYVAPAFHLSAELNTHYLSKQIVDNSFGFRPNDIGVLPDDDEHYVVFNSHPVAYLCSDDPSRVKTHMMSDLLGTSRDQRATRDLDESGIRQLGQLIVDALRKSRSRRLIGHKSVNPDEVARAIDAQPTLRTLAFISRTVLDSELLIVRNEPTAKRILRKRG
;
A
#
# COMPACT_ATOMS: atom_id res chain seq x y z
N MET A 1 23.69 1.25 1.08
CA MET A 1 23.56 1.31 -0.38
C MET A 1 22.18 1.83 -0.71
N LYS A 2 22.08 2.79 -1.63
CA LYS A 2 20.80 3.30 -2.11
C LYS A 2 20.19 2.29 -3.09
N PRO A 3 18.86 2.22 -3.20
CA PRO A 3 18.20 1.42 -4.22
C PRO A 3 18.58 1.90 -5.63
N GLU A 4 18.81 0.97 -6.55
CA GLU A 4 19.10 1.22 -7.97
C GLU A 4 17.83 1.15 -8.84
N MET A 5 16.66 1.07 -8.23
CA MET A 5 15.36 0.99 -8.89
C MET A 5 14.47 2.16 -8.46
N SER A 6 13.50 2.52 -9.30
CA SER A 6 12.48 3.51 -8.92
C SER A 6 11.31 2.87 -8.20
N GLU A 7 10.64 3.63 -7.33
CA GLU A 7 9.43 3.18 -6.64
C GLU A 7 8.32 2.83 -7.64
N PHE A 8 8.22 3.60 -8.73
CA PHE A 8 7.30 3.32 -9.83
C PHE A 8 7.57 1.96 -10.48
N SER A 9 8.83 1.65 -10.82
CA SER A 9 9.21 0.37 -11.44
C SER A 9 8.90 -0.81 -10.52
N TYR A 10 9.21 -0.67 -9.23
CA TYR A 10 8.89 -1.69 -8.23
C TYR A 10 7.38 -1.87 -8.04
N GLY A 11 6.64 -0.77 -7.85
CA GLY A 11 5.19 -0.80 -7.67
C GLY A 11 4.47 -1.39 -8.89
N PHE A 12 4.93 -1.08 -10.10
CA PHE A 12 4.44 -1.71 -11.34
C PHE A 12 4.71 -3.23 -11.33
N ALA A 13 5.93 -3.66 -11.05
CA ALA A 13 6.31 -5.07 -11.04
C ALA A 13 5.48 -5.87 -10.03
N PHE A 14 5.33 -5.35 -8.80
CA PHE A 14 4.51 -5.95 -7.74
C PHE A 14 3.05 -6.07 -8.18
N THR A 15 2.49 -4.98 -8.69
CA THR A 15 1.09 -4.92 -9.10
C THR A 15 0.80 -5.82 -10.30
N ASN A 16 1.71 -5.87 -11.28
CA ASN A 16 1.60 -6.76 -12.42
C ASN A 16 1.64 -8.23 -12.00
N GLU A 17 2.53 -8.61 -11.08
CA GLU A 17 2.55 -9.95 -10.52
C GLU A 17 1.24 -10.28 -9.81
N LEU A 18 0.71 -9.34 -9.01
CA LEU A 18 -0.55 -9.53 -8.32
C LEU A 18 -1.74 -9.73 -9.27
N ILE A 19 -1.81 -8.97 -10.36
CA ILE A 19 -2.90 -9.07 -11.37
C ILE A 19 -2.80 -10.38 -12.16
N THR A 20 -1.59 -10.86 -12.43
CA THR A 20 -1.36 -12.06 -13.24
C THR A 20 -1.28 -13.35 -12.40
N ALA A 21 -1.27 -13.24 -11.08
CA ALA A 21 -1.25 -14.36 -10.17
C ALA A 21 -2.58 -15.16 -10.25
N PRO A 22 -2.54 -16.49 -10.44
CA PRO A 22 -3.76 -17.32 -10.54
C PRO A 22 -4.67 -17.26 -9.31
N SER A 23 -4.10 -16.93 -8.14
CA SER A 23 -4.79 -16.89 -6.85
C SER A 23 -5.34 -15.52 -6.48
N THR A 24 -4.99 -14.45 -7.21
CA THR A 24 -5.42 -13.10 -6.88
C THR A 24 -6.27 -12.53 -8.01
N HIS A 25 -7.54 -12.32 -7.74
CA HIS A 25 -8.45 -11.69 -8.69
C HIS A 25 -8.46 -10.19 -8.43
N VAL A 26 -7.43 -9.49 -8.90
CA VAL A 26 -7.49 -8.04 -9.04
C VAL A 26 -8.51 -7.77 -10.13
N VAL A 27 -9.65 -7.18 -9.76
CA VAL A 27 -10.80 -7.04 -10.65
C VAL A 27 -10.92 -5.67 -11.28
N ALA A 28 -10.19 -4.67 -10.76
CA ALA A 28 -10.01 -3.36 -11.36
C ALA A 28 -8.54 -3.18 -11.73
N ALA A 29 -8.26 -2.73 -12.96
CA ALA A 29 -6.90 -2.36 -13.33
C ALA A 29 -6.46 -1.13 -12.52
N PRO A 30 -5.25 -1.13 -11.96
CA PRO A 30 -4.62 0.10 -11.45
C PRO A 30 -4.39 1.04 -12.63
N GLU A 31 -4.90 2.26 -12.53
CA GLU A 31 -4.68 3.27 -13.56
C GLU A 31 -3.40 4.05 -13.28
N PHE A 32 -2.41 3.88 -14.15
CA PHE A 32 -1.25 4.77 -14.18
C PHE A 32 -1.63 6.05 -14.94
N PRO A 33 -1.51 7.24 -14.33
CA PRO A 33 -1.84 8.47 -15.01
C PRO A 33 -0.90 8.67 -16.20
N SER A 34 -1.47 8.78 -17.40
CA SER A 34 -0.79 9.39 -18.54
C SER A 34 -1.49 10.71 -18.83
N LEU A 35 -0.70 11.80 -18.88
CA LEU A 35 -1.14 13.16 -19.23
C LEU A 35 -1.84 13.24 -20.61
N GLN A 36 -1.80 12.17 -21.41
CA GLN A 36 -2.32 12.12 -22.78
C GLN A 36 -3.77 11.60 -22.90
N LYS A 37 -4.40 11.14 -21.81
CA LYS A 37 -5.80 10.68 -21.81
C LYS A 37 -6.75 11.58 -21.00
N GLU A 38 -6.33 12.80 -20.69
CA GLU A 38 -7.10 13.76 -19.89
C GLU A 38 -8.06 14.65 -20.71
N GLY A 39 -8.24 14.38 -22.01
CA GLY A 39 -8.97 15.31 -22.91
C GLY A 39 -9.96 14.69 -23.90
N LYS A 40 -10.44 13.45 -23.70
CA LYS A 40 -11.47 12.86 -24.61
C LYS A 40 -12.77 12.54 -23.88
N PRO A 41 -13.92 13.11 -24.30
CA PRO A 41 -15.24 12.67 -23.86
C PRO A 41 -15.44 11.20 -24.27
N GLY A 42 -15.83 10.33 -23.34
CA GLY A 42 -16.26 8.96 -23.64
C GLY A 42 -15.24 7.84 -23.40
N GLY A 43 -14.13 8.09 -22.70
CA GLY A 43 -13.14 7.06 -22.35
C GLY A 43 -13.41 6.31 -21.05
N GLY A 44 -14.66 5.96 -20.74
CA GLY A 44 -15.00 5.19 -19.53
C GLY A 44 -15.02 3.69 -19.84
N TYR A 45 -13.91 2.99 -19.62
CA TYR A 45 -14.01 1.57 -19.32
C TYR A 45 -14.51 1.46 -17.88
N ASP A 46 -15.82 1.62 -17.68
CA ASP A 46 -16.47 1.17 -16.46
C ASP A 46 -16.38 -0.35 -16.48
N VAL A 47 -15.27 -0.89 -15.96
CA VAL A 47 -15.24 -2.30 -15.58
C VAL A 47 -16.36 -2.45 -14.56
N LYS A 48 -17.47 -3.07 -14.96
CA LYS A 48 -18.60 -3.39 -14.09
C LYS A 48 -18.14 -4.44 -13.09
N ILE A 49 -17.44 -3.99 -12.07
CA ILE A 49 -17.04 -4.79 -10.93
C ILE A 49 -18.16 -4.61 -9.92
N PRO A 50 -19.11 -5.54 -9.80
CA PRO A 50 -20.22 -5.37 -8.86
C PRO A 50 -19.74 -5.29 -7.41
N PHE A 51 -18.64 -5.97 -7.06
CA PHE A 51 -18.12 -6.02 -5.70
C PHE A 51 -16.62 -6.36 -5.63
N GLY A 52 -15.98 -6.00 -4.52
CA GLY A 52 -14.60 -6.34 -4.18
C GLY A 52 -14.15 -5.71 -2.84
N SER A 53 -12.95 -6.04 -2.40
CA SER A 53 -12.32 -5.46 -1.22
C SER A 53 -11.26 -4.44 -1.64
N PRO A 54 -11.27 -3.22 -1.09
CA PRO A 54 -10.25 -2.22 -1.37
C PRO A 54 -8.97 -2.53 -0.61
N LEU A 55 -7.84 -2.52 -1.31
CA LEU A 55 -6.50 -2.70 -0.79
C LEU A 55 -5.65 -1.47 -1.15
N PHE A 56 -5.19 -0.74 -0.13
CA PHE A 56 -4.35 0.44 -0.28
C PHE A 56 -2.89 0.06 -0.02
N LEU A 57 -2.04 0.19 -1.05
CA LEU A 57 -0.63 -0.17 -0.98
C LEU A 57 0.22 1.08 -1.18
N GLN A 58 0.97 1.45 -0.16
CA GLN A 58 2.01 2.46 -0.32
C GLN A 58 3.37 1.78 -0.53
N PHE A 59 3.89 1.86 -1.75
CA PHE A 59 5.20 1.30 -2.07
C PHE A 59 6.32 2.11 -1.43
N LYS A 60 7.39 1.42 -1.05
CA LYS A 60 8.63 1.99 -0.52
C LYS A 60 9.82 1.31 -1.17
N LEU A 61 10.92 2.05 -1.27
CA LEU A 61 12.21 1.49 -1.66
C LEU A 61 13.09 1.19 -0.46
N SER A 62 13.80 0.06 -0.55
CA SER A 62 14.68 -0.41 0.49
C SER A 62 16.13 0.00 0.27
N HIS A 63 16.70 0.69 1.24
CA HIS A 63 18.14 0.93 1.32
C HIS A 63 18.78 -0.26 2.00
N ARG A 64 19.80 -0.86 1.40
CA ARG A 64 20.54 -2.00 1.99
C ARG A 64 21.70 -1.51 2.84
N LEU A 65 21.78 -1.94 4.09
CA LEU A 65 22.85 -1.61 5.03
C LEU A 65 23.55 -2.90 5.47
N GLU A 66 24.86 -3.01 5.24
CA GLU A 66 25.60 -4.27 5.44
C GLU A 66 26.87 -4.12 6.27
N ARG A 67 27.30 -2.89 6.53
CA ARG A 67 28.54 -2.64 7.28
C ARG A 67 28.25 -2.73 8.78
N THR A 68 29.20 -3.28 9.52
CA THR A 68 29.13 -3.44 10.98
C THR A 68 29.00 -2.11 11.73
N ASN A 69 29.38 -0.99 11.11
CA ASN A 69 29.25 0.35 11.68
C ASN A 69 27.89 1.03 11.39
N CYS A 70 26.97 0.36 10.70
CA CYS A 70 25.61 0.87 10.53
C CYS A 70 24.86 0.80 11.87
N LYS A 71 24.08 1.85 12.18
CA LYS A 71 23.48 2.10 13.51
C LYS A 71 22.69 0.89 14.05
N GLU A 72 21.93 0.22 13.20
CA GLU A 72 21.07 -0.91 13.59
C GLU A 72 21.68 -2.29 13.26
N TYR A 73 22.96 -2.37 12.86
CA TYR A 73 23.58 -3.65 12.46
C TYR A 73 23.50 -4.70 13.57
N THR A 74 23.84 -4.31 14.81
CA THR A 74 23.78 -5.20 15.98
C THR A 74 22.33 -5.56 16.33
N LEU A 75 21.41 -4.60 16.28
CA LEU A 75 19.98 -4.82 16.54
C LEU A 75 19.39 -5.85 15.57
N MET A 76 19.77 -5.77 14.29
CA MET A 76 19.29 -6.64 13.23
C MET A 76 20.09 -7.94 13.10
N GLY A 77 21.19 -8.10 13.86
CA GLY A 77 22.05 -9.28 13.83
C GLY A 77 22.81 -9.45 12.51
N GLY A 78 22.99 -8.39 11.71
CA GLY A 78 23.63 -8.46 10.40
C GLY A 78 23.14 -7.40 9.41
N ALA A 79 23.26 -7.71 8.13
CA ALA A 79 22.78 -6.84 7.06
C ALA A 79 21.24 -6.71 7.08
N TYR A 80 20.75 -5.51 6.79
CA TYR A 80 19.34 -5.16 6.89
C TYR A 80 18.93 -4.18 5.79
N TYR A 81 17.63 -4.02 5.63
CA TYR A 81 17.00 -3.04 4.76
C TYR A 81 16.38 -1.93 5.60
N ARG A 82 16.33 -0.73 5.04
CA ARG A 82 15.73 0.46 5.65
C ARG A 82 14.89 1.23 4.64
N TRP A 83 13.70 1.63 5.04
CA TRP A 83 12.90 2.62 4.32
C TRP A 83 12.42 3.70 5.28
N HIS A 84 12.23 4.91 4.74
CA HIS A 84 11.93 6.09 5.55
C HIS A 84 10.43 6.39 5.57
N LEU A 85 9.95 6.84 6.73
CA LEU A 85 8.67 7.54 6.85
C LEU A 85 8.95 9.03 6.65
N HIS A 86 8.00 9.75 6.04
CA HIS A 86 8.12 11.20 6.03
C HIS A 86 7.98 11.73 7.45
N ALA A 87 8.93 12.56 7.88
CA ALA A 87 8.83 13.28 9.14
C ALA A 87 7.50 14.05 9.23
N LEU A 88 6.87 14.05 10.41
CA LEU A 88 5.54 14.64 10.60
C LEU A 88 5.53 16.14 10.23
N ARG A 89 6.63 16.87 10.47
CA ARG A 89 6.84 18.26 10.04
C ARG A 89 6.71 18.49 8.52
N HIS A 90 6.84 17.44 7.72
CA HIS A 90 6.80 17.53 6.26
C HIS A 90 5.53 16.91 5.66
N SER A 91 4.93 15.92 6.33
CA SER A 91 3.79 15.19 5.77
C SER A 91 2.84 14.62 6.82
N ALA A 92 1.54 14.66 6.51
CA ALA A 92 0.46 14.02 7.25
C ALA A 92 0.12 12.60 6.76
N GLN A 93 0.92 12.07 5.82
CA GLN A 93 0.66 10.80 5.14
C GLN A 93 0.53 9.63 6.12
N HIS A 94 1.43 9.51 7.11
CA HIS A 94 1.36 8.38 8.04
C HIS A 94 0.08 8.42 8.91
N ASP A 95 -0.27 9.60 9.45
CA ASP A 95 -1.52 9.79 10.20
C ASP A 95 -2.75 9.51 9.35
N LEU A 96 -2.70 9.88 8.08
CA LEU A 96 -3.79 9.64 7.13
C LEU A 96 -3.97 8.15 6.85
N LEU A 97 -2.89 7.40 6.65
CA LEU A 97 -2.96 5.95 6.46
C LEU A 97 -3.38 5.22 7.74
N LEU A 98 -2.94 5.69 8.91
CA LEU A 98 -3.43 5.22 10.22
C LEU A 98 -4.94 5.42 10.36
N GLU A 99 -5.44 6.61 10.03
CA GLU A 99 -6.88 6.91 10.07
C GLU A 99 -7.66 6.04 9.10
N LEU A 100 -7.15 5.86 7.87
CA LEU A 100 -7.79 5.02 6.87
C LEU A 100 -7.85 3.56 7.32
N GLU A 101 -6.76 3.01 7.87
CA GLU A 101 -6.75 1.65 8.41
C GLU A 101 -7.77 1.50 9.57
N SER A 102 -7.89 2.51 10.44
CA SER A 102 -8.83 2.48 11.57
C SER A 102 -10.31 2.37 11.15
N THR A 103 -10.64 2.69 9.90
CA THR A 103 -11.98 2.48 9.31
C THR A 103 -12.25 1.03 8.90
N GLY A 104 -11.31 0.11 9.14
CA GLY A 104 -11.35 -1.27 8.69
C GLY A 104 -10.89 -1.46 7.24
N SER A 105 -10.22 -0.46 6.65
CA SER A 105 -9.63 -0.58 5.32
C SER A 105 -8.30 -1.35 5.39
N GLU A 106 -8.01 -2.18 4.38
CA GLU A 106 -6.72 -2.85 4.28
C GLU A 106 -5.67 -1.89 3.74
N VAL A 107 -4.73 -1.50 4.60
CA VAL A 107 -3.68 -0.52 4.29
C VAL A 107 -2.32 -1.11 4.66
N TYR A 108 -1.38 -1.07 3.72
CA TYR A 108 -0.02 -1.56 3.94
C TYR A 108 1.01 -0.63 3.31
N TYR A 109 2.09 -0.36 4.05
CA TYR A 109 3.37 -0.06 3.41
C TYR A 109 3.95 -1.36 2.86
N VAL A 110 4.49 -1.31 1.64
CA VAL A 110 5.07 -2.47 0.96
C VAL A 110 6.50 -2.16 0.57
N ALA A 111 7.46 -2.93 1.08
CA ALA A 111 8.88 -2.74 0.80
C ALA A 111 9.56 -4.04 0.36
N PRO A 112 10.47 -3.99 -0.65
CA PRO A 112 11.17 -5.17 -1.14
C PRO A 112 12.34 -5.55 -0.23
N ALA A 113 12.59 -6.85 -0.04
CA ALA A 113 13.84 -7.35 0.54
C ALA A 113 14.94 -7.49 -0.55
N PHE A 114 15.03 -6.51 -1.45
CA PHE A 114 16.01 -6.37 -2.52
C PHE A 114 16.12 -4.89 -2.90
N HIS A 115 17.20 -4.49 -3.58
CA HIS A 115 17.50 -3.08 -3.86
C HIS A 115 18.20 -2.82 -5.20
N LEU A 116 18.68 -3.84 -5.89
CA LEU A 116 19.37 -3.73 -7.17
C LEU A 116 18.41 -3.91 -8.35
N SER A 117 18.67 -3.24 -9.46
CA SER A 117 17.88 -3.42 -10.70
C SER A 117 17.99 -4.85 -11.25
N ALA A 118 19.13 -5.52 -11.06
CA ALA A 118 19.30 -6.92 -11.44
C ALA A 118 18.43 -7.88 -10.60
N GLU A 119 18.27 -7.61 -9.30
CA GLU A 119 17.37 -8.36 -8.42
C GLU A 119 15.91 -8.16 -8.88
N LEU A 120 15.50 -6.91 -9.15
CA LEU A 120 14.16 -6.60 -9.67
C LEU A 120 13.85 -7.40 -10.95
N ASN A 121 14.76 -7.40 -11.93
CA ASN A 121 14.59 -8.15 -13.18
C ASN A 121 14.48 -9.66 -12.93
N THR A 122 15.33 -10.19 -12.06
CA THR A 122 15.33 -11.62 -11.73
C THR A 122 14.00 -12.03 -11.11
N HIS A 123 13.55 -11.30 -10.08
CA HIS A 123 12.28 -11.57 -9.40
C HIS A 123 11.06 -11.34 -10.29
N TYR A 124 11.08 -10.33 -11.16
CA TYR A 124 9.99 -10.08 -12.09
C TYR A 124 9.83 -11.23 -13.10
N LEU A 125 10.94 -11.72 -13.66
CA LEU A 125 10.93 -12.84 -14.61
C LEU A 125 10.54 -14.17 -13.93
N SER A 126 10.92 -14.37 -12.67
CA SER A 126 10.59 -15.56 -11.90
C SER A 126 9.22 -15.51 -11.20
N LYS A 127 8.50 -14.39 -11.27
CA LYS A 127 7.22 -14.14 -10.56
C LYS A 127 7.36 -14.28 -9.04
N GLN A 128 8.36 -13.63 -8.47
CA GLN A 128 8.69 -13.67 -7.05
C GLN A 128 8.80 -12.27 -6.43
N ILE A 129 8.24 -11.23 -7.05
CA ILE A 129 8.24 -9.87 -6.50
C ILE A 129 7.46 -9.85 -5.18
N VAL A 130 6.26 -10.44 -5.15
CA VAL A 130 5.39 -10.47 -3.98
C VAL A 130 6.02 -11.31 -2.86
N ASP A 131 6.63 -12.44 -3.21
CA ASP A 131 7.34 -13.31 -2.27
C ASP A 131 8.61 -12.69 -1.69
N ASN A 132 9.20 -11.70 -2.37
CA ASN A 132 10.36 -10.95 -1.88
C ASN A 132 9.98 -9.55 -1.38
N SER A 133 8.73 -9.35 -1.00
CA SER A 133 8.21 -8.09 -0.46
C SER A 133 7.57 -8.29 0.91
N PHE A 134 7.73 -7.30 1.78
CA PHE A 134 7.19 -7.28 3.13
C PHE A 134 6.12 -6.21 3.28
N GLY A 135 5.06 -6.55 3.99
CA GLY A 135 3.96 -5.66 4.35
C GLY A 135 4.07 -5.18 5.80
N PHE A 136 3.74 -3.91 6.00
CA PHE A 136 3.72 -3.26 7.32
C PHE A 136 2.40 -2.48 7.44
N ARG A 137 1.58 -2.82 8.43
CA ARG A 137 0.36 -2.06 8.71
C ARG A 137 0.71 -0.75 9.41
N PRO A 138 0.08 0.39 9.06
CA PRO A 138 0.24 1.62 9.80
C PRO A 138 0.07 1.44 11.32
N ASN A 139 -0.95 0.69 11.76
CA ASN A 139 -1.23 0.47 13.18
C ASN A 139 -0.18 -0.42 13.89
N ASP A 140 0.51 -1.31 13.16
CA ASP A 140 1.64 -2.07 13.70
C ASP A 140 2.91 -1.23 13.84
N ILE A 141 3.01 -0.10 13.10
CA ILE A 141 4.04 0.93 13.28
C ILE A 141 3.66 1.84 14.46
N GLY A 142 2.37 2.19 14.56
CA GLY A 142 1.84 3.08 15.60
C GLY A 142 2.03 4.56 15.27
N VAL A 143 1.57 5.44 16.16
CA VAL A 143 1.72 6.89 15.99
C VAL A 143 3.20 7.25 16.12
N LEU A 144 3.70 8.10 15.22
CA LEU A 144 5.08 8.58 15.30
C LEU A 144 5.27 9.45 16.55
N PRO A 145 6.37 9.27 17.31
CA PRO A 145 6.53 9.87 18.62
C PRO A 145 6.79 11.38 18.57
N ASP A 146 7.31 11.88 17.46
CA ASP A 146 7.76 13.27 17.29
C ASP A 146 7.86 13.66 15.80
N ASP A 147 8.26 14.91 15.55
CA ASP A 147 8.40 15.52 14.22
C ASP A 147 9.72 15.19 13.50
N ASP A 148 10.55 14.30 14.04
CA ASP A 148 11.82 13.90 13.45
C ASP A 148 11.70 12.83 12.37
N GLU A 149 12.83 12.51 11.75
CA GLU A 149 12.90 11.49 10.71
C GLU A 149 12.85 10.10 11.36
N HIS A 150 11.82 9.36 11.02
CA HIS A 150 11.66 7.97 11.45
C HIS A 150 11.84 7.03 10.28
N TYR A 151 12.34 5.83 10.55
CA TYR A 151 12.50 4.82 9.51
C TYR A 151 12.21 3.43 10.06
N VAL A 152 11.78 2.54 9.19
CA VAL A 152 11.61 1.14 9.52
C VAL A 152 12.80 0.36 8.99
N VAL A 153 13.38 -0.48 9.85
CA VAL A 153 14.39 -1.47 9.49
C VAL A 153 13.79 -2.86 9.52
N PHE A 154 14.24 -3.71 8.60
CA PHE A 154 13.81 -5.11 8.51
C PHE A 154 14.87 -5.94 7.78
N ASN A 155 14.74 -7.25 7.78
CA ASN A 155 15.61 -8.14 7.01
C ASN A 155 14.77 -9.20 6.27
N SER A 156 15.42 -10.20 5.67
CA SER A 156 14.72 -11.28 4.95
C SER A 156 13.96 -12.24 5.87
N HIS A 157 14.00 -12.03 7.19
CA HIS A 157 13.15 -12.70 8.17
C HIS A 157 12.07 -11.72 8.66
N PRO A 158 10.95 -12.19 9.22
CA PRO A 158 9.85 -11.33 9.68
C PRO A 158 10.19 -10.64 11.02
N VAL A 159 11.28 -9.88 11.03
CA VAL A 159 11.75 -9.04 12.12
C VAL A 159 11.86 -7.63 11.59
N ALA A 160 11.13 -6.70 12.20
CA ALA A 160 11.19 -5.30 11.86
C ALA A 160 11.12 -4.42 13.11
N TYR A 161 11.69 -3.22 12.99
CA TYR A 161 11.65 -2.19 14.02
C TYR A 161 11.37 -0.83 13.40
N LEU A 162 10.56 -0.03 14.09
CA LEU A 162 10.49 1.41 13.91
C LEU A 162 11.67 2.00 14.69
N CYS A 163 12.57 2.66 13.99
CA CYS A 163 13.74 3.30 14.56
C CYS A 163 13.49 4.79 14.68
N SER A 164 13.30 5.20 15.94
CA SER A 164 13.38 6.57 16.44
C SER A 164 14.66 6.70 17.29
N ASP A 165 14.65 7.53 18.33
CA ASP A 165 15.70 7.50 19.36
C ASP A 165 15.76 6.14 20.07
N ASP A 166 14.60 5.55 20.40
CA ASP A 166 14.49 4.20 20.95
C ASP A 166 13.75 3.26 19.97
N PRO A 167 14.41 2.21 19.43
CA PRO A 167 13.77 1.30 18.49
C PRO A 167 12.63 0.47 19.11
N SER A 168 11.48 0.46 18.47
CA SER A 168 10.32 -0.35 18.88
C SER A 168 10.00 -1.41 17.84
N ARG A 169 9.55 -2.59 18.29
CA ARG A 169 9.30 -3.73 17.39
C ARG A 169 8.02 -3.50 16.59
N VAL A 170 8.10 -3.72 15.28
CA VAL A 170 6.98 -3.63 14.34
C VAL A 170 6.64 -5.02 13.83
N LYS A 171 5.34 -5.36 13.80
CA LYS A 171 4.91 -6.60 13.15
C LYS A 171 5.04 -6.43 11.64
N THR A 172 5.56 -7.47 11.01
CA THR A 172 5.72 -7.52 9.56
C THR A 172 5.47 -8.94 9.08
N HIS A 173 5.02 -9.05 7.84
CA HIS A 173 4.71 -10.31 7.18
C HIS A 173 5.14 -10.23 5.72
N MET A 174 5.48 -11.37 5.14
CA MET A 174 5.64 -11.44 3.69
C MET A 174 4.31 -11.10 3.02
N MET A 175 4.36 -10.39 1.90
CA MET A 175 3.12 -9.98 1.22
C MET A 175 2.33 -11.18 0.70
N SER A 176 2.99 -12.26 0.28
CA SER A 176 2.31 -13.48 -0.13
C SER A 176 1.50 -14.11 1.01
N ASP A 177 2.04 -14.10 2.24
CA ASP A 177 1.32 -14.56 3.43
C ASP A 177 0.14 -13.66 3.75
N LEU A 178 0.30 -12.33 3.72
CA LEU A 178 -0.78 -11.38 3.99
C LEU A 178 -1.93 -11.51 2.99
N LEU A 179 -1.59 -11.60 1.70
CA LEU A 179 -2.56 -11.74 0.63
C LEU A 179 -3.26 -13.09 0.66
N GLY A 180 -2.54 -14.16 1.06
CA GLY A 180 -3.11 -15.50 1.24
C GLY A 180 -4.03 -15.60 2.46
N THR A 181 -3.58 -15.13 3.62
CA THR A 181 -4.34 -15.20 4.89
C THR A 181 -5.55 -14.29 4.92
N SER A 182 -5.45 -13.10 4.33
CA SER A 182 -6.56 -12.14 4.31
C SER A 182 -7.68 -12.60 3.37
N ARG A 183 -7.40 -13.48 2.40
CA ARG A 183 -8.35 -13.91 1.35
C ARG A 183 -9.67 -14.48 1.88
N ASP A 184 -9.68 -15.12 3.04
CA ASP A 184 -10.92 -15.69 3.60
C ASP A 184 -11.65 -14.71 4.53
N GLN A 185 -11.02 -13.60 4.91
CA GLN A 185 -11.52 -12.66 5.92
C GLN A 185 -11.80 -11.25 5.37
N ARG A 186 -11.46 -10.93 4.10
CA ARG A 186 -11.70 -9.56 3.59
C ARG A 186 -13.19 -9.27 3.50
N ALA A 187 -13.57 -8.11 4.04
CA ALA A 187 -14.90 -7.57 3.83
C ALA A 187 -15.05 -7.17 2.36
N THR A 188 -15.94 -7.86 1.65
CA THR A 188 -16.36 -7.48 0.29
C THR A 188 -17.32 -6.30 0.40
N ARG A 189 -17.16 -5.32 -0.48
CA ARG A 189 -18.07 -4.17 -0.62
C ARG A 189 -18.70 -4.17 -1.99
N ASP A 190 -19.94 -3.70 -2.07
CA ASP A 190 -20.54 -3.33 -3.34
C ASP A 190 -19.76 -2.15 -3.93
N LEU A 191 -19.53 -2.18 -5.24
CA LEU A 191 -18.79 -1.16 -5.98
C LEU A 191 -19.68 -0.54 -7.06
N ASP A 192 -20.98 -0.47 -6.78
CA ASP A 192 -21.88 0.44 -7.47
C ASP A 192 -21.61 1.89 -7.05
N GLU A 193 -22.39 2.84 -7.59
CA GLU A 193 -22.18 4.26 -7.29
C GLU A 193 -22.24 4.57 -5.79
N SER A 194 -23.15 3.92 -5.04
CA SER A 194 -23.27 4.12 -3.59
C SER A 194 -22.04 3.60 -2.86
N GLY A 195 -21.59 2.39 -3.21
CA GLY A 195 -20.39 1.80 -2.64
C GLY A 195 -19.11 2.59 -2.92
N ILE A 196 -18.99 3.14 -4.13
CA ILE A 196 -17.87 4.03 -4.51
C ILE A 196 -17.91 5.33 -3.68
N ARG A 197 -19.08 5.95 -3.52
CA ARG A 197 -19.22 7.14 -2.66
C ARG A 197 -18.88 6.83 -1.21
N GLN A 198 -19.32 5.68 -0.67
CA GLN A 198 -18.98 5.25 0.68
C GLN A 198 -17.47 5.04 0.86
N LEU A 199 -16.80 4.38 -0.11
CA LEU A 199 -15.36 4.21 -0.09
C LEU A 199 -14.63 5.57 -0.16
N GLY A 200 -15.10 6.46 -1.02
CA GLY A 200 -14.60 7.83 -1.10
C GLY A 200 -14.78 8.61 0.21
N GLN A 201 -15.91 8.43 0.89
CA GLN A 201 -16.19 9.07 2.17
C GLN A 201 -15.21 8.60 3.26
N LEU A 202 -14.77 7.33 3.25
CA LEU A 202 -13.73 6.87 4.17
C LEU A 202 -12.41 7.62 4.00
N ILE A 203 -12.02 7.90 2.74
CA ILE A 203 -10.82 8.68 2.44
C ILE A 203 -11.00 10.12 2.95
N VAL A 204 -12.15 10.73 2.70
CA VAL A 204 -12.47 12.09 3.16
C VAL A 204 -12.50 12.18 4.68
N ASP A 205 -13.06 11.20 5.37
CA ASP A 205 -13.13 11.17 6.82
C ASP A 205 -11.74 10.95 7.43
N ALA A 206 -10.92 10.07 6.85
CA ALA A 206 -9.54 9.90 7.26
C ALA A 206 -8.73 11.19 7.10
N LEU A 207 -8.96 11.94 6.01
CA LEU A 207 -8.37 13.27 5.80
C LEU A 207 -8.80 14.28 6.85
N ARG A 208 -10.10 14.36 7.16
CA ARG A 208 -10.63 15.27 8.18
C ARG A 208 -10.04 14.97 9.55
N LYS A 209 -10.00 13.70 9.95
CA LYS A 209 -9.46 13.29 11.24
C LYS A 209 -7.95 13.51 11.32
N SER A 210 -7.19 13.12 10.29
CA SER A 210 -5.74 13.36 10.21
C SER A 210 -5.41 14.85 10.35
N ARG A 211 -6.19 15.74 9.69
CA ARG A 211 -6.05 17.20 9.87
C ARG A 211 -6.37 17.64 11.31
N SER A 212 -7.42 17.11 11.93
CA SER A 212 -7.81 17.51 13.30
C SER A 212 -6.77 17.14 14.36
N ARG A 213 -5.96 16.09 14.14
CA ARG A 213 -4.84 15.73 15.02
C ARG A 213 -3.71 16.76 14.98
N ARG A 214 -3.68 17.65 13.98
CA ARG A 214 -2.57 18.59 13.77
C ARG A 214 -3.03 20.04 13.88
N LEU A 215 -2.37 20.77 14.77
CA LEU A 215 -2.63 22.18 15.04
C LEU A 215 -1.97 23.13 14.01
N ILE A 216 -1.09 22.63 13.13
CA ILE A 216 -0.23 23.47 12.28
C ILE A 216 -0.47 23.21 10.78
N GLY A 217 -0.68 24.30 10.04
CA GLY A 217 -1.04 24.36 8.62
C GLY A 217 0.04 23.88 7.66
N HIS A 218 0.20 22.56 7.57
CA HIS A 218 0.85 21.96 6.40
C HIS A 218 -0.02 22.17 5.15
N LYS A 219 0.60 22.06 3.96
CA LYS A 219 -0.13 21.93 2.69
C LYS A 219 -0.90 20.60 2.68
N SER A 220 -1.97 20.53 3.44
CA SER A 220 -2.88 19.39 3.48
C SER A 220 -3.90 19.57 2.38
N VAL A 221 -4.14 18.51 1.61
CA VAL A 221 -5.24 18.47 0.65
C VAL A 221 -6.56 18.82 1.36
N ASN A 222 -7.36 19.70 0.76
CA ASN A 222 -8.64 20.12 1.32
C ASN A 222 -9.66 18.96 1.22
N PRO A 223 -10.16 18.40 2.33
CA PRO A 223 -11.11 17.28 2.29
C PRO A 223 -12.38 17.61 1.51
N ASP A 224 -12.82 18.87 1.50
CA ASP A 224 -14.03 19.28 0.80
C ASP A 224 -13.81 19.43 -0.71
N GLU A 225 -12.57 19.64 -1.17
CA GLU A 225 -12.23 19.52 -2.59
C GLU A 225 -12.22 18.06 -3.03
N VAL A 226 -11.67 17.17 -2.20
CA VAL A 226 -11.66 15.73 -2.45
C VAL A 226 -13.09 15.19 -2.49
N ALA A 227 -13.92 15.55 -1.51
CA ALA A 227 -15.34 15.16 -1.49
C ALA A 227 -16.07 15.62 -2.75
N ARG A 228 -15.90 16.89 -3.16
CA ARG A 228 -16.49 17.41 -4.41
C ARG A 228 -16.01 16.67 -5.65
N ALA A 229 -14.73 16.32 -5.73
CA ALA A 229 -14.18 15.56 -6.85
C ALA A 229 -14.79 14.15 -6.96
N ILE A 230 -14.95 13.46 -5.81
CA ILE A 230 -15.63 12.16 -5.73
C ILE A 230 -17.09 12.30 -6.13
N ASP A 231 -17.78 13.33 -5.61
CA ASP A 231 -19.20 13.49 -5.86
C ASP A 231 -19.54 13.81 -7.30
N ALA A 232 -18.66 14.56 -7.97
CA ALA A 232 -18.79 14.91 -9.39
C ALA A 232 -18.59 13.70 -10.31
N GLN A 233 -17.69 12.77 -9.96
CA GLN A 233 -17.40 11.56 -10.74
C GLN A 233 -17.14 10.37 -9.81
N PRO A 234 -18.18 9.70 -9.28
CA PRO A 234 -18.04 8.59 -8.34
C PRO A 234 -17.63 7.30 -9.06
N THR A 235 -16.40 7.27 -9.58
CA THR A 235 -15.84 6.12 -10.30
C THR A 235 -14.64 5.55 -9.55
N LEU A 236 -14.34 4.26 -9.76
CA LEU A 236 -13.11 3.65 -9.24
C LEU A 236 -11.85 4.35 -9.74
N ARG A 237 -11.90 4.90 -10.95
CA ARG A 237 -10.82 5.71 -11.53
C ARG A 237 -10.56 6.97 -10.71
N THR A 238 -11.61 7.69 -10.33
CA THR A 238 -11.51 8.87 -9.47
C THR A 238 -10.91 8.50 -8.11
N LEU A 239 -11.36 7.39 -7.50
CA LEU A 239 -10.81 6.92 -6.23
C LEU A 239 -9.35 6.49 -6.33
N ALA A 240 -8.94 5.81 -7.41
CA ALA A 240 -7.56 5.43 -7.64
C ALA A 240 -6.66 6.66 -7.81
N PHE A 241 -7.12 7.66 -8.56
CA PHE A 241 -6.41 8.92 -8.73
C PHE A 241 -6.27 9.68 -7.39
N ILE A 242 -7.34 9.78 -6.61
CA ILE A 242 -7.32 10.42 -5.28
C ILE A 242 -6.39 9.65 -4.34
N SER A 243 -6.45 8.32 -4.33
CA SER A 243 -5.59 7.49 -3.49
C SER A 243 -4.12 7.76 -3.80
N ARG A 244 -3.76 7.81 -5.08
CA ARG A 244 -2.38 8.10 -5.49
C ARG A 244 -1.93 9.52 -5.18
N THR A 245 -2.80 10.51 -5.38
CA THR A 245 -2.42 11.93 -5.23
C THR A 245 -2.46 12.41 -3.78
N VAL A 246 -3.34 11.84 -2.97
CA VAL A 246 -3.61 12.30 -1.61
C VAL A 246 -3.04 11.35 -0.56
N LEU A 247 -3.19 10.05 -0.75
CA LEU A 247 -2.67 9.02 0.16
C LEU A 247 -1.26 8.57 -0.22
N ASP A 248 -0.83 8.84 -1.47
CA ASP A 248 0.39 8.29 -2.08
C ASP A 248 0.41 6.75 -2.02
N SER A 249 -0.78 6.18 -2.18
CA SER A 249 -1.02 4.73 -2.19
C SER A 249 -1.72 4.33 -3.47
N GLU A 250 -1.33 3.18 -4.03
CA GLU A 250 -2.09 2.52 -5.08
C GLU A 250 -3.33 1.84 -4.50
N LEU A 251 -4.51 2.09 -5.08
CA LEU A 251 -5.76 1.44 -4.72
C LEU A 251 -6.01 0.26 -5.66
N LEU A 252 -6.05 -0.94 -5.11
CA LEU A 252 -6.40 -2.16 -5.83
C LEU A 252 -7.73 -2.70 -5.32
N ILE A 253 -8.57 -3.16 -6.23
CA ILE A 253 -9.78 -3.91 -5.88
C ILE A 253 -9.51 -5.39 -6.07
N VAL A 254 -9.56 -6.13 -4.98
CA VAL A 254 -9.32 -7.58 -4.96
C VAL A 254 -10.62 -8.33 -4.65
N ARG A 255 -10.83 -9.49 -5.28
CA ARG A 255 -11.93 -10.39 -4.92
C ARG A 255 -11.45 -11.61 -4.16
N ASN A 256 -12.22 -11.96 -3.14
CA ASN A 256 -12.17 -13.28 -2.54
C ASN A 256 -13.01 -14.21 -3.42
N GLU A 257 -12.45 -15.34 -3.86
CA GLU A 257 -13.29 -16.41 -4.38
C GLU A 257 -14.05 -17.00 -3.19
N PRO A 258 -15.37 -17.26 -3.30
CA PRO A 258 -16.02 -18.12 -2.33
C PRO A 258 -15.32 -19.47 -2.37
N THR A 259 -14.97 -20.02 -1.21
CA THR A 259 -14.31 -21.33 -1.03
C THR A 259 -15.24 -22.46 -1.51
N ALA A 260 -15.46 -22.57 -2.82
CA ALA A 260 -16.39 -23.53 -3.41
C ALA A 260 -15.79 -24.14 -4.68
N LYS A 261 -14.67 -24.86 -4.51
CA LYS A 261 -14.26 -26.06 -5.28
C LYS A 261 -12.90 -26.60 -4.78
N ARG A 262 -12.82 -26.98 -3.50
CA ARG A 262 -11.81 -27.94 -3.01
C ARG A 262 -12.41 -29.29 -2.59
N ILE A 263 -13.55 -29.61 -3.19
CA ILE A 263 -14.18 -30.95 -3.17
C ILE A 263 -14.19 -31.39 -4.63
N LEU A 264 -13.64 -32.58 -4.93
CA LEU A 264 -13.36 -33.19 -6.25
C LEU A 264 -11.91 -33.11 -6.77
N ARG A 265 -10.92 -33.33 -5.91
CA ARG A 265 -9.68 -34.07 -6.27
C ARG A 265 -9.26 -35.00 -5.13
N LYS A 266 -10.18 -35.86 -4.71
CA LYS A 266 -9.92 -37.12 -3.99
C LYS A 266 -11.00 -38.10 -4.41
N ARG A 267 -10.85 -38.66 -5.61
CA ARG A 267 -11.40 -39.94 -6.09
C ARG A 267 -11.02 -40.06 -7.56
N GLY A 268 -10.29 -41.13 -7.85
CA GLY A 268 -9.53 -41.37 -9.08
C GLY A 268 -8.20 -41.94 -8.65
#